data_AF-A0A256Z0L3-F1
#
_entry.id   AF-A0A256Z0L3-F1
#
_cell.length_a   1.000
_cell.length_b   1.000
_cell.length_c   1.000
_cell.angle_alpha   90.00
_cell.angle_beta   90.00
_cell.angle_gamma   90.00
#
_symmetry.space_group_name_H-M   'P 1'
#
loop_
_entity.id
_entity.type
_entity.pdbx_description
1 polymer ?
#
loop_
_entity_poly.entity_id
_entity_poly.type
_entity_poly.pdbx_seq_one_letter_code
_entity_poly.pdbx_strand_id
1 'polypeptide(L)'
;MVTIYEYVIDLAIEIEDLMNTLYGLLVDKCESRNVRAILRYIMTDNSKHMNVLNELKEELTEAIKSSSRLINKLKNLRNDLVNTKKLLIELVKKAKSGEFPCTPETLSNYLIELERMESITYNFYRFVINMLPEKNKVVEALLNYIIEDEEKHHELLKLSINSLSSS
;
A
#
# COMPACT_ATOMS: atom_id res chain seq x y z
N MET A 1 -11.09 -3.08 -23.45
CA MET A 1 -9.95 -2.13 -23.38
C MET A 1 -10.04 -1.49 -22.00
N VAL A 2 -9.12 -1.79 -21.08
CA VAL A 2 -9.16 -1.24 -19.71
C VAL A 2 -8.87 0.26 -19.77
N THR A 3 -9.72 1.09 -19.18
CA THR A 3 -9.50 2.53 -19.17
C THR A 3 -8.39 2.90 -18.17
N ILE A 4 -7.73 4.04 -18.35
CA ILE A 4 -6.70 4.50 -17.40
C ILE A 4 -7.24 4.63 -15.96
N TYR A 5 -8.54 4.85 -15.81
CA TYR A 5 -9.22 5.03 -14.52
C TYR A 5 -9.38 3.71 -13.77
N GLU A 6 -9.87 2.68 -14.44
CA GLU A 6 -9.97 1.32 -13.87
C GLU A 6 -8.56 0.80 -13.54
N TYR A 7 -7.61 1.06 -14.43
CA TYR A 7 -6.23 0.62 -14.28
C TYR A 7 -5.55 1.17 -13.02
N VAL A 8 -5.79 2.42 -12.62
CA VAL A 8 -5.14 2.98 -11.41
C VAL A 8 -5.71 2.42 -10.12
N ILE A 9 -7.01 2.10 -10.08
CA ILE A 9 -7.63 1.47 -8.91
C ILE A 9 -7.15 0.02 -8.80
N ASP A 10 -7.10 -0.70 -9.92
CA ASP A 10 -6.54 -2.04 -9.97
C ASP A 10 -5.08 -2.07 -9.54
N LEU A 11 -4.27 -1.10 -9.99
CA LEU A 11 -2.89 -0.96 -9.54
C LEU A 11 -2.77 -0.78 -8.02
N ALA A 12 -3.63 0.04 -7.41
CA ALA A 12 -3.60 0.26 -5.97
C ALA A 12 -3.95 -1.04 -5.22
N ILE A 13 -5.00 -1.75 -5.64
CA ILE A 13 -5.41 -3.03 -5.04
C ILE A 13 -4.32 -4.09 -5.20
N GLU A 14 -3.67 -4.17 -6.37
CA GLU A 14 -2.55 -5.09 -6.59
C GLU A 14 -1.32 -4.73 -5.73
N ILE A 15 -1.08 -3.44 -5.47
CA ILE A 15 -0.01 -3.00 -4.58
C ILE A 15 -0.29 -3.45 -3.15
N GLU A 16 -1.51 -3.26 -2.65
CA GLU A 16 -1.94 -3.78 -1.35
C GLU A 16 -1.68 -5.29 -1.24
N ASP A 17 -2.07 -6.09 -2.24
CA ASP A 17 -1.87 -7.54 -2.24
C ASP A 17 -0.38 -7.94 -2.22
N LEU A 18 0.44 -7.22 -3.00
CA LEU A 18 1.87 -7.45 -3.05
C LEU A 18 2.57 -7.05 -1.74
N MET A 19 2.19 -5.92 -1.13
CA MET A 19 2.67 -5.52 0.20
C MET A 19 2.27 -6.57 1.23
N ASN A 20 1.02 -7.03 1.19
CA ASN A 20 0.50 -8.07 2.07
C ASN A 20 1.29 -9.39 1.96
N THR A 21 1.58 -9.80 0.72
CA THR A 21 2.44 -10.95 0.44
C THR A 21 3.83 -10.75 1.02
N LEU A 22 4.42 -9.56 0.85
CA LEU A 22 5.75 -9.26 1.35
C LEU A 22 5.77 -9.25 2.88
N TYR A 23 4.78 -8.65 3.54
CA TYR A 23 4.63 -8.69 4.99
C TYR A 23 4.60 -10.12 5.51
N GLY A 24 3.80 -11.00 4.91
CA GLY A 24 3.74 -12.42 5.28
C GLY A 24 5.11 -13.11 5.18
N LEU A 25 5.85 -12.88 4.09
CA LEU A 25 7.19 -13.45 3.91
C LEU A 25 8.20 -12.93 4.93
N LEU A 26 8.11 -11.64 5.30
CA LEU A 26 9.00 -11.04 6.30
C LEU A 26 8.68 -11.49 7.71
N VAL A 27 7.41 -11.76 8.02
CA VAL A 27 7.00 -12.32 9.32
C VAL A 27 7.66 -13.66 9.61
N ASP A 28 7.77 -14.53 8.61
CA ASP A 28 8.38 -15.85 8.76
C ASP A 28 9.91 -15.79 8.95
N LYS A 29 10.51 -14.68 8.52
CA LYS A 29 11.95 -14.44 8.53
C LYS A 29 12.39 -13.60 9.73
N CYS A 30 11.52 -12.76 10.27
CA CYS A 30 11.88 -11.84 11.36
C CYS A 30 11.96 -12.56 12.71
N GLU A 31 13.09 -12.45 13.42
CA GLU A 31 13.25 -13.00 14.78
C GLU A 31 12.63 -12.14 15.89
N SER A 32 12.53 -10.82 15.67
CA SER A 32 11.93 -9.89 16.63
C SER A 32 10.42 -10.11 16.75
N ARG A 33 9.97 -10.51 17.93
CA ARG A 33 8.54 -10.76 18.21
C ARG A 33 7.69 -9.51 18.00
N ASN A 34 8.18 -8.34 18.40
CA ASN A 34 7.43 -7.08 18.28
C ASN A 34 7.28 -6.68 16.82
N VAL A 35 8.35 -6.79 16.03
CA VAL A 35 8.29 -6.51 14.59
C VAL A 35 7.36 -7.51 13.90
N ARG A 36 7.44 -8.81 14.20
CA ARG A 36 6.47 -9.79 13.67
C ARG A 36 5.01 -9.44 14.01
N ALA A 37 4.75 -8.95 15.21
CA ALA A 37 3.39 -8.56 15.61
C ALA A 37 2.89 -7.36 14.80
N ILE A 38 3.75 -6.36 14.58
CA ILE A 38 3.45 -5.20 13.72
C ILE A 38 3.18 -5.64 12.29
N LEU A 39 4.05 -6.47 11.69
CA LEU A 39 3.88 -6.92 10.31
C LEU A 39 2.58 -7.73 10.13
N ARG A 40 2.23 -8.60 11.08
CA ARG A 40 0.95 -9.34 11.05
C ARG A 40 -0.28 -8.44 11.21
N TYR A 41 -0.16 -7.40 12.04
CA TYR A 41 -1.21 -6.41 12.24
C TYR A 41 -1.49 -5.66 10.93
N ILE A 42 -0.45 -5.09 10.31
CA ILE A 42 -0.55 -4.38 9.04
C ILE A 42 -1.13 -5.32 7.96
N MET A 43 -0.58 -6.53 7.83
CA MET A 43 -1.05 -7.55 6.88
C MET A 43 -2.58 -7.82 7.01
N THR A 44 -3.09 -7.84 8.24
CA THR A 44 -4.52 -8.07 8.48
C THR A 44 -5.36 -6.87 8.05
N ASP A 45 -4.86 -5.65 8.23
CA ASP A 45 -5.55 -4.42 7.82
C ASP A 45 -5.53 -4.24 6.31
N ASN A 46 -4.40 -4.43 5.63
CA ASN A 46 -4.32 -4.34 4.16
C ASN A 46 -5.25 -5.35 3.47
N SER A 47 -5.44 -6.55 4.04
CA SER A 47 -6.49 -7.48 3.59
C SER A 47 -7.90 -6.90 3.66
N LYS A 48 -8.23 -6.14 4.71
CA LYS A 48 -9.53 -5.45 4.81
C LYS A 48 -9.60 -4.30 3.82
N HIS A 49 -8.51 -3.54 3.65
CA HIS A 49 -8.45 -2.42 2.69
C HIS A 49 -8.74 -2.92 1.27
N MET A 50 -8.09 -4.01 0.84
CA MET A 50 -8.36 -4.65 -0.45
C MET A 50 -9.83 -5.02 -0.62
N ASN A 51 -10.47 -5.61 0.40
CA ASN A 51 -11.89 -5.96 0.31
C ASN A 51 -12.75 -4.72 0.11
N VAL A 52 -12.52 -3.66 0.90
CA VAL A 52 -13.25 -2.39 0.76
C VAL A 52 -13.01 -1.77 -0.62
N LEU A 53 -11.76 -1.71 -1.09
CA LEU A 53 -11.42 -1.11 -2.39
C LEU A 53 -12.02 -1.90 -3.56
N ASN A 54 -12.09 -3.22 -3.48
CA ASN A 54 -12.74 -4.06 -4.47
C ASN A 54 -14.25 -3.80 -4.53
N GLU A 55 -14.91 -3.72 -3.37
CA GLU A 55 -16.35 -3.42 -3.28
C GLU A 55 -16.69 -2.02 -3.81
N LEU A 56 -15.79 -1.04 -3.63
CA LEU A 56 -15.99 0.35 -4.07
C LEU A 56 -15.43 0.66 -5.46
N LYS A 57 -14.88 -0.34 -6.16
CA LYS A 57 -14.08 -0.13 -7.37
C LYS A 57 -14.82 0.65 -8.46
N GLU A 58 -16.11 0.37 -8.65
CA GLU A 58 -16.96 1.01 -9.65
C GLU A 58 -17.26 2.48 -9.29
N GLU A 59 -17.50 2.80 -8.03
CA GLU A 59 -17.70 4.18 -7.57
C GLU A 59 -16.41 5.00 -7.68
N LEU A 60 -15.26 4.43 -7.30
CA LEU A 60 -13.95 5.11 -7.34
C LEU A 60 -13.53 5.37 -8.79
N THR A 61 -13.56 4.31 -9.60
CA THR A 61 -14.13 4.32 -10.95
C THR A 61 -14.59 5.64 -11.57
N GLU A 62 -15.89 5.84 -11.41
CA GLU A 62 -16.67 6.95 -11.94
C GLU A 62 -16.27 8.30 -11.34
N ALA A 63 -15.85 8.33 -10.07
CA ALA A 63 -15.34 9.55 -9.44
C ALA A 63 -14.13 10.11 -10.19
N ILE A 64 -13.14 9.26 -10.49
CA ILE A 64 -11.94 9.67 -11.25
C ILE A 64 -12.32 10.08 -12.69
N LYS A 65 -13.19 9.31 -13.35
CA LYS A 65 -13.68 9.62 -14.72
C LYS A 65 -14.33 11.00 -14.79
N SER A 66 -15.15 11.34 -13.81
CA SER A 66 -15.87 12.63 -13.75
C SER A 66 -14.94 13.83 -13.53
N SER A 67 -13.76 13.59 -12.95
CA SER A 67 -12.77 14.61 -12.55
C SER A 67 -11.72 14.92 -13.63
N SER A 68 -12.16 15.04 -14.90
CA SER A 68 -11.32 15.24 -16.10
C SER A 68 -10.28 16.37 -16.03
N ARG A 69 -10.48 17.35 -15.14
CA ARG A 69 -9.57 18.49 -14.89
C ARG A 69 -8.21 18.10 -14.28
N LEU A 70 -8.08 16.88 -13.75
CA LEU A 70 -6.89 16.43 -13.01
C LEU A 70 -6.11 15.30 -13.71
N ILE A 71 -6.36 15.07 -15.00
CA ILE A 71 -5.78 13.95 -15.76
C ILE A 71 -4.23 13.91 -15.72
N ASN A 72 -3.56 15.06 -15.68
CA ASN A 72 -2.10 15.11 -15.61
C ASN A 72 -1.57 14.67 -14.23
N LYS A 73 -2.26 15.03 -13.14
CA LYS A 73 -1.91 14.54 -11.79
C LYS A 73 -2.13 13.03 -11.69
N LEU A 74 -3.23 12.53 -12.27
CA LEU A 74 -3.51 11.10 -12.34
C LEU A 74 -2.41 10.33 -13.09
N LYS A 75 -1.87 10.87 -14.19
CA LYS A 75 -0.75 10.25 -14.93
C LYS A 75 0.52 10.14 -14.10
N ASN A 76 0.84 11.16 -13.29
CA ASN A 76 2.00 11.13 -12.40
C ASN A 76 1.83 10.05 -11.33
N LEU A 77 0.69 10.05 -10.64
CA LEU A 77 0.37 9.03 -9.64
C LEU A 77 0.38 7.62 -10.23
N ARG A 78 -0.15 7.43 -11.44
CA ARG A 78 -0.07 6.16 -12.15
C ARG A 78 1.37 5.70 -12.32
N ASN A 79 2.30 6.60 -12.67
CA ASN A 79 3.70 6.22 -12.83
C ASN A 79 4.33 5.83 -11.49
N ASP A 80 3.99 6.53 -10.41
CA ASP A 80 4.43 6.18 -9.05
C ASP A 80 3.93 4.79 -8.64
N LEU A 81 2.64 4.49 -8.87
CA LEU A 81 2.06 3.17 -8.62
C LEU A 81 2.71 2.07 -9.48
N VAL A 82 2.92 2.32 -10.78
CA VAL A 82 3.57 1.34 -11.67
C VAL A 82 5.00 1.03 -11.21
N ASN A 83 5.76 2.05 -10.80
CA ASN A 83 7.12 1.86 -10.30
C ASN A 83 7.10 1.10 -8.96
N THR A 84 6.16 1.44 -8.08
CA THR A 84 5.94 0.76 -6.80
C THR A 84 5.64 -0.72 -7.01
N LYS A 85 4.68 -1.06 -7.89
CA LYS A 85 4.36 -2.45 -8.24
C LYS A 85 5.59 -3.22 -8.76
N LYS A 86 6.38 -2.61 -9.64
CA LYS A 86 7.60 -3.26 -10.18
C LYS A 86 8.60 -3.59 -9.08
N LEU A 87 8.85 -2.64 -8.18
CA LEU A 87 9.76 -2.83 -7.06
C LEU A 87 9.24 -3.92 -6.11
N LEU A 88 7.94 -3.90 -5.76
CA LEU A 88 7.31 -4.93 -4.94
C LEU A 88 7.44 -6.33 -5.54
N ILE A 89 7.21 -6.49 -6.84
CA ILE A 89 7.39 -7.76 -7.53
C ILE A 89 8.83 -8.26 -7.38
N GLU A 90 9.82 -7.37 -7.49
CA GLU A 90 11.22 -7.73 -7.30
C GLU A 90 11.54 -8.15 -5.86
N LEU A 91 11.07 -7.38 -4.87
CA LEU A 91 11.26 -7.68 -3.45
C LEU A 91 10.59 -8.99 -3.05
N VAL A 92 9.35 -9.23 -3.49
CA VAL A 92 8.64 -10.50 -3.25
C VAL A 92 9.38 -11.68 -3.88
N LYS A 93 9.92 -11.53 -5.09
CA LYS A 93 10.73 -12.59 -5.73
C LYS A 93 11.97 -12.91 -4.91
N LYS A 94 12.73 -11.89 -4.49
CA LYS A 94 13.94 -12.06 -3.65
C LYS A 94 13.61 -12.69 -2.29
N ALA A 95 12.51 -12.29 -1.67
CA ALA A 95 12.06 -12.87 -0.41
C ALA A 95 11.68 -14.35 -0.56
N LYS A 96 11.05 -14.74 -1.67
CA LYS A 96 10.66 -16.13 -1.98
C LYS A 96 11.84 -17.02 -2.39
N SER A 97 12.82 -16.51 -3.14
CA SER A 97 13.97 -17.30 -3.63
C SER A 97 14.90 -17.75 -2.51
N GLY A 98 14.76 -17.19 -1.30
CA GLY A 98 15.66 -17.50 -0.19
C GLY A 98 17.05 -16.89 -0.35
N GLU A 99 17.28 -16.09 -1.41
CA GLU A 99 18.48 -15.27 -1.64
C GLU A 99 18.61 -14.09 -0.64
N PHE A 100 17.88 -14.19 0.47
CA PHE A 100 17.75 -13.16 1.48
C PHE A 100 18.53 -13.59 2.72
N PRO A 101 19.70 -13.00 3.00
CA PRO A 101 20.33 -13.16 4.30
C PRO A 101 19.43 -12.50 5.35
N CYS A 102 19.02 -13.29 6.34
CA CYS A 102 18.06 -12.89 7.35
C CYS A 102 18.70 -12.01 8.43
N THR A 103 19.36 -10.93 8.03
CA THR A 103 20.01 -9.99 8.94
C THR A 103 19.07 -8.85 9.31
N PRO A 104 19.25 -8.24 10.50
CA PRO A 104 18.52 -7.03 10.88
C PRO A 104 18.61 -5.92 9.83
N GLU A 105 19.78 -5.72 9.22
CA GLU A 105 20.00 -4.72 8.17
C GLU A 105 19.14 -4.98 6.93
N THR A 106 19.12 -6.22 6.43
CA THR A 106 18.35 -6.55 5.21
C THR A 106 16.86 -6.44 5.49
N LEU A 107 16.41 -6.84 6.69
CA LEU A 107 15.02 -6.65 7.12
C LEU A 107 14.66 -5.16 7.19
N SER A 108 15.50 -4.32 7.81
CA SER A 108 15.29 -2.87 7.87
C SER A 108 15.15 -2.24 6.49
N ASN A 109 15.98 -2.64 5.52
CA ASN A 109 15.88 -2.13 4.14
C ASN A 109 14.52 -2.45 3.50
N TYR A 110 13.98 -3.65 3.72
CA TYR A 110 12.65 -4.01 3.22
C TYR A 110 11.54 -3.22 3.92
N LEU A 111 11.67 -2.99 5.23
CA LEU A 111 10.71 -2.18 5.98
C LEU A 111 10.73 -0.72 5.53
N ILE A 112 11.89 -0.16 5.16
CA ILE A 112 12.00 1.19 4.59
C ILE A 112 11.25 1.27 3.26
N GLU A 113 11.42 0.27 2.39
CA GLU A 113 10.68 0.25 1.12
C GLU A 113 9.17 0.10 1.34
N LEU A 114 8.74 -0.78 2.24
CA LEU A 114 7.33 -0.93 2.60
C LEU A 114 6.75 0.37 3.18
N GLU A 115 7.46 1.04 4.08
CA GLU A 115 7.06 2.32 4.67
C GLU A 115 6.83 3.40 3.60
N ARG A 116 7.75 3.49 2.63
CA ARG A 116 7.61 4.38 1.49
C ARG A 116 6.40 4.03 0.62
N MET A 117 6.07 2.75 0.50
CA MET A 117 4.94 2.28 -0.29
C MET A 117 3.60 2.62 0.38
N GLU A 118 3.49 2.46 1.71
CA GLU A 118 2.31 2.94 2.46
C GLU A 118 2.12 4.45 2.24
N SER A 119 3.23 5.20 2.15
CA SER A 119 3.14 6.64 1.82
C SER A 119 2.55 6.91 0.44
N ILE A 120 2.89 6.10 -0.55
CA ILE A 120 2.38 6.26 -1.91
C ILE A 120 0.89 5.85 -1.97
N THR A 121 0.49 4.77 -1.30
CA THR A 121 -0.91 4.29 -1.29
C THR A 121 -1.84 5.29 -0.60
N TYR A 122 -1.52 5.78 0.60
CA TYR A 122 -2.40 6.75 1.26
C TYR A 122 -2.48 8.09 0.51
N ASN A 123 -1.39 8.52 -0.15
CA ASN A 123 -1.42 9.73 -0.98
C ASN A 123 -2.31 9.55 -2.21
N PHE A 124 -2.34 8.35 -2.79
CA PHE A 124 -3.27 8.00 -3.85
C PHE A 124 -4.72 8.04 -3.35
N TYR A 125 -5.04 7.45 -2.20
CA TYR A 125 -6.39 7.49 -1.65
C TYR A 125 -6.86 8.92 -1.34
N ARG A 126 -5.98 9.78 -0.77
CA ARG A 126 -6.24 11.22 -0.60
C ARG A 126 -6.55 11.91 -1.92
N PHE A 127 -5.85 11.55 -3.00
CA PHE A 127 -6.13 12.09 -4.32
C PHE A 127 -7.50 11.65 -4.86
N VAL A 128 -7.88 10.39 -4.65
CA VAL A 128 -9.20 9.87 -5.07
C VAL A 128 -10.34 10.53 -4.29
N ILE A 129 -10.18 10.79 -2.98
CA ILE A 129 -11.16 11.54 -2.20
C ILE A 129 -11.45 12.92 -2.82
N ASN A 130 -10.41 13.64 -3.23
CA ASN A 130 -10.56 14.95 -3.88
C ASN A 130 -11.30 14.90 -5.23
N MET A 131 -11.55 13.71 -5.76
CA MET A 131 -12.29 13.47 -7.00
C MET A 131 -13.71 12.93 -6.75
N LEU A 132 -14.05 12.61 -5.49
CA LEU A 132 -15.40 12.15 -5.17
C LEU A 132 -16.41 13.28 -5.38
N PRO A 133 -17.57 12.99 -5.99
CA PRO A 133 -18.68 13.95 -6.00
C PRO A 133 -19.10 14.27 -4.56
N GLU A 134 -19.48 15.53 -4.28
CA GLU A 134 -19.89 16.02 -2.95
C GLU A 134 -20.99 15.19 -2.22
N LYS A 135 -21.61 14.25 -2.92
CA LYS A 135 -22.69 13.39 -2.42
C LYS A 135 -22.25 12.03 -1.89
N ASN A 136 -20.99 11.60 -2.07
CA ASN A 136 -20.56 10.25 -1.68
C ASN A 136 -19.82 10.19 -0.33
N LYS A 137 -20.48 10.67 0.73
CA LYS A 137 -19.91 10.78 2.09
C LYS A 137 -19.53 9.43 2.71
N VAL A 138 -20.19 8.34 2.30
CA VAL A 138 -19.87 7.00 2.82
C VAL A 138 -18.56 6.51 2.23
N VAL A 139 -18.37 6.62 0.91
CA VAL A 139 -17.10 6.26 0.26
C VAL A 139 -15.96 7.15 0.76
N GLU A 140 -16.21 8.45 0.92
CA GLU A 140 -15.23 9.35 1.52
C GLU A 140 -14.84 8.91 2.94
N ALA A 141 -15.80 8.55 3.80
CA ALA A 141 -15.52 8.06 5.14
C ALA A 141 -14.72 6.75 5.14
N LEU A 142 -15.05 5.81 4.24
CA LEU A 142 -14.35 4.54 4.10
C LEU A 142 -12.90 4.73 3.60
N LEU A 143 -12.67 5.63 2.64
CA LEU A 143 -11.32 5.96 2.19
C LEU A 143 -10.53 6.70 3.27
N ASN A 144 -11.15 7.60 4.02
CA ASN A 144 -10.48 8.26 5.15
C ASN A 144 -10.07 7.25 6.23
N TYR A 145 -10.92 6.25 6.51
CA TYR A 145 -10.57 5.16 7.42
C TYR A 145 -9.33 4.40 6.94
N ILE A 146 -9.26 4.04 5.65
CA ILE A 146 -8.08 3.39 5.07
C ILE A 146 -6.85 4.30 5.22
N ILE A 147 -6.94 5.58 4.84
CA ILE A 147 -5.83 6.53 4.96
C ILE A 147 -5.30 6.64 6.39
N GLU A 148 -6.18 6.70 7.39
CA GLU A 148 -5.78 6.75 8.79
C GLU A 148 -5.03 5.49 9.24
N ASP A 149 -5.41 4.32 8.72
CA ASP A 149 -4.72 3.07 9.02
C ASP A 149 -3.36 3.01 8.32
N GLU A 150 -3.27 3.39 7.04
CA GLU A 150 -1.99 3.48 6.30
C GLU A 150 -0.98 4.43 6.97
N GLU A 151 -1.45 5.58 7.49
CA GLU A 151 -0.59 6.52 8.23
C GLU A 151 -0.06 5.91 9.54
N LYS A 152 -0.88 5.12 10.24
CA LYS A 152 -0.43 4.38 11.43
C LYS A 152 0.54 3.27 11.05
N HIS A 153 0.31 2.57 9.94
CA HIS A 153 1.21 1.51 9.44
C HIS A 153 2.60 2.09 9.14
N HIS A 154 2.65 3.21 8.43
CA HIS A 154 3.87 3.97 8.16
C HIS A 154 4.66 4.29 9.46
N GLU A 155 3.99 4.78 10.51
CA GLU A 155 4.65 5.06 11.80
C GLU A 155 5.10 3.78 12.54
N LEU A 156 4.31 2.70 12.50
CA LEU A 156 4.69 1.41 13.09
C LEU A 156 5.90 0.79 12.40
N LEU A 157 6.03 0.98 11.08
CA LEU A 157 7.21 0.54 10.32
C LEU A 157 8.46 1.32 10.70
N LYS A 158 8.36 2.64 10.88
CA LYS A 158 9.48 3.46 11.41
C LYS A 158 9.94 2.97 12.78
N LEU A 159 9.01 2.71 13.70
CA LEU A 159 9.34 2.15 15.01
C LEU A 159 10.02 0.79 14.89
N SER A 160 9.58 -0.05 13.95
CA SER A 160 10.17 -1.35 13.67
C SER A 160 11.62 -1.23 13.17
N ILE A 161 11.87 -0.33 12.20
CA ILE A 161 13.21 -0.04 11.64
C ILE A 161 14.17 0.43 12.74
N ASN A 162 13.72 1.35 13.61
CA ASN A 162 14.52 1.87 14.71
C ASN A 162 14.87 0.77 15.73
N SER A 163 13.93 -0.14 16.00
CA SER A 163 14.17 -1.25 16.93
C SER A 163 15.23 -2.24 16.41
N LEU A 164 15.26 -2.49 15.10
CA LEU A 164 16.22 -3.39 14.47
C LEU A 164 17.63 -2.78 14.38
N SER A 165 17.71 -1.46 14.24
CA SER A 165 18.99 -0.73 14.18
C SER A 165 19.67 -0.58 15.55
N SER A 166 18.95 -0.84 16.64
CA SER A 166 19.43 -0.70 18.02
C SER A 166 19.83 -2.03 18.68
N SER A 167 19.73 -3.14 17.93
CA SER A 167 19.99 -4.52 18.38
C SER A 167 21.36 -4.99 17.93
#